data_AF-A0A0B5DRL1-F1
#
_entry.id   AF-A0A0B5DRL1-F1
#
_cell.length_a   1.000
_cell.length_b   1.000
_cell.length_c   1.000
_cell.angle_alpha   90.00
_cell.angle_beta   90.00
_cell.angle_gamma   90.00
#
_symmetry.space_group_name_H-M   'P 1'
#
loop_
_entity.id
_entity.type
_entity.pdbx_description
1 polymer ?
#
loop_
_entity_poly.entity_id
_entity_poly.type
_entity_poly.pdbx_seq_one_letter_code
_entity_poly.pdbx_strand_id
1 'polypeptide(L)'
;MVNKCVTSGDENVMGKALQEFLDEPPASDRLTAYDRDHMKLYMRLLDAERDGADWREAVQILFGLDPERDPAHCRSVHASHLARARWMTEEGYRQLVAESQRKTLS
;
A
#
# COMPACT_ATOMS: atom_id res chain seq x y z
N MET A 1 -15.64 0.39 6.82
CA MET A 1 -15.36 1.46 7.79
C MET A 1 -14.13 2.19 7.28
N VAL A 2 -14.23 3.49 6.95
CA VAL A 2 -13.08 4.32 6.60
C VAL A 2 -12.53 4.91 7.90
N ASN A 3 -11.23 4.75 8.18
CA ASN A 3 -10.64 5.28 9.40
C ASN A 3 -10.50 6.80 9.31
N LYS A 4 -11.42 7.52 9.95
CA LYS A 4 -11.41 8.98 10.05
C LYS A 4 -10.82 9.39 11.41
N CYS A 5 -9.49 9.45 11.51
CA CYS A 5 -8.84 10.12 12.64
C CYS A 5 -8.56 11.58 12.25
N VAL A 6 -9.44 12.48 12.71
CA VAL A 6 -9.23 13.93 12.67
C VAL A 6 -8.24 14.31 13.76
N THR A 7 -7.18 15.03 13.41
CA THR A 7 -6.47 15.93 14.35
C THR A 7 -6.34 17.31 13.69
N SER A 8 -6.68 18.35 14.44
CA SER A 8 -6.61 19.76 14.06
C SER A 8 -5.25 20.34 14.39
N GLY A 9 -4.74 21.24 13.53
CA GLY A 9 -3.76 22.27 13.91
C GLY A 9 -2.42 22.25 13.16
N ASP A 10 -2.43 22.79 11.94
CA ASP A 10 -1.40 23.57 11.24
C ASP A 10 0.10 23.24 11.38
N GLU A 11 0.68 22.50 10.42
CA GLU A 11 1.96 22.88 9.80
C GLU A 11 2.29 22.09 8.52
N ASN A 12 2.47 22.86 7.44
CA ASN A 12 2.77 22.42 6.09
C ASN A 12 4.28 22.11 5.93
N VAL A 13 4.70 20.88 6.22
CA VAL A 13 5.94 20.27 5.70
C VAL A 13 5.74 18.77 5.49
N MET A 14 4.96 18.36 4.47
CA MET A 14 5.26 17.20 3.60
C MET A 14 4.12 17.04 2.59
N GLY A 15 4.38 17.31 1.32
CA GLY A 15 3.46 17.03 0.23
C GLY A 15 3.25 15.53 0.02
N LYS A 16 2.45 14.90 0.88
CA LYS A 16 1.94 13.56 0.66
C LYS A 16 0.54 13.48 1.20
N ALA A 17 -0.44 13.55 0.29
CA ALA A 17 -1.78 13.09 0.59
C ALA A 17 -1.64 11.74 1.28
N LEU A 18 -2.06 11.67 2.55
CA LEU A 18 -2.30 10.41 3.23
C LEU A 18 -3.51 9.83 2.50
N GLN A 19 -3.25 9.16 1.37
CA GLN A 19 -4.28 8.46 0.62
C GLN A 19 -4.94 7.50 1.61
N GLU A 20 -6.26 7.59 1.78
CA GLU A 20 -6.98 6.71 2.69
C GLU A 20 -6.73 5.25 2.26
N PHE A 21 -6.15 4.45 3.16
CA PHE A 21 -5.93 3.02 2.95
C PHE A 21 -7.00 2.20 3.69
N LEU A 22 -7.29 1.03 3.16
CA LEU A 22 -8.10 0.01 3.83
C LEU A 22 -7.20 -0.83 4.73
N ASP A 23 -7.73 -1.44 5.79
CA ASP A 23 -6.93 -2.37 6.61
C ASP A 23 -6.40 -3.58 5.80
N GLU A 24 -7.12 -3.96 4.75
CA GLU A 24 -6.72 -4.98 3.80
C GLU A 24 -7.04 -4.50 2.37
N PRO A 25 -6.09 -4.63 1.42
CA PRO A 25 -6.35 -4.33 0.03
C PRO A 25 -7.42 -5.27 -0.55
N PRO A 26 -8.24 -4.80 -1.51
CA PRO A 26 -9.28 -5.65 -2.09
C PRO A 26 -8.71 -6.92 -2.74
N ALA A 27 -9.23 -8.08 -2.34
CA ALA A 27 -8.89 -9.35 -2.97
C ALA A 27 -9.47 -9.40 -4.39
N SER A 28 -8.60 -9.45 -5.40
CA SER A 28 -8.97 -9.56 -6.82
C SER A 28 -7.87 -10.24 -7.62
N ASP A 29 -8.25 -10.98 -8.66
CA ASP A 29 -7.35 -11.57 -9.66
C ASP A 29 -6.81 -10.56 -10.68
N ARG A 30 -7.25 -9.30 -10.58
CA ARG A 30 -6.85 -8.18 -11.45
C ARG A 30 -6.46 -6.95 -10.63
N LEU A 31 -5.85 -5.99 -11.30
CA LEU A 31 -5.54 -4.69 -10.71
C LEU A 31 -6.80 -3.84 -10.53
N THR A 32 -7.05 -3.44 -9.30
CA THR A 32 -8.16 -2.58 -8.92
C THR A 32 -7.77 -1.09 -9.03
N ALA A 33 -8.74 -0.19 -8.90
CA ALA A 33 -8.45 1.24 -8.78
C ALA A 33 -7.63 1.53 -7.51
N TYR A 34 -7.95 0.85 -6.40
CA TYR A 34 -7.19 0.93 -5.15
C TYR A 34 -5.71 0.63 -5.38
N ASP A 35 -5.38 -0.42 -6.13
CA ASP A 35 -4.00 -0.80 -6.39
C ASP A 35 -3.24 0.27 -7.19
N ARG A 36 -3.91 0.91 -8.15
CA ARG A 36 -3.32 1.98 -8.96
C ARG A 36 -3.05 3.23 -8.13
N ASP A 37 -3.98 3.61 -7.26
CA ASP A 37 -3.85 4.77 -6.38
C ASP A 37 -2.76 4.56 -5.32
N HIS A 38 -2.54 3.31 -4.90
CA HIS A 38 -1.57 2.94 -3.86
C HIS A 38 -0.23 2.41 -4.38
N MET A 39 0.06 2.57 -5.69
CA MET A 39 1.29 2.07 -6.32
C MET A 39 2.56 2.52 -5.59
N LYS A 40 2.63 3.80 -5.19
CA LYS A 40 3.77 4.35 -4.44
C LYS A 40 3.92 3.73 -3.04
N LEU A 41 2.82 3.38 -2.39
CA LEU A 41 2.84 2.71 -1.08
C LEU A 41 3.41 1.30 -1.24
N TYR A 42 2.93 0.54 -2.23
CA TYR A 42 3.40 -0.81 -2.51
C TYR A 42 4.89 -0.87 -2.87
N MET A 43 5.39 0.07 -3.69
CA MET A 43 6.82 0.16 -4.00
C MET A 43 7.67 0.36 -2.75
N ARG A 44 7.25 1.25 -1.84
CA ARG A 44 7.98 1.49 -0.58
C ARG A 44 7.93 0.30 0.37
N LEU A 45 6.85 -0.47 0.38
CA LEU A 45 6.78 -1.72 1.16
C LEU A 45 7.75 -2.77 0.64
N LEU A 46 7.84 -2.93 -0.69
CA LEU A 46 8.78 -3.87 -1.31
C LEU A 46 10.23 -3.44 -1.09
N ASP A 47 10.54 -2.15 -1.18
CA ASP A 47 11.87 -1.62 -0.86
C ASP A 47 12.23 -1.86 0.62
N ALA A 48 11.30 -1.58 1.55
CA ALA A 48 11.50 -1.84 2.97
C ALA A 48 11.72 -3.33 3.28
N GLU A 49 10.98 -4.22 2.62
CA GLU A 49 11.19 -5.67 2.71
C GLU A 49 12.58 -6.06 2.20
N ARG A 50 12.95 -5.61 1.00
CA ARG A 50 14.25 -5.92 0.38
C ARG A 50 15.41 -5.46 1.25
N ASP A 51 15.28 -4.30 1.86
CA ASP A 51 16.31 -3.69 2.70
C ASP A 51 16.29 -4.26 4.14
N GLY A 52 15.35 -5.18 4.45
CA GLY A 52 15.27 -5.87 5.73
C GLY A 52 14.79 -5.00 6.89
N ALA A 53 14.03 -3.94 6.60
CA ALA A 53 13.51 -3.02 7.61
C ALA A 53 12.52 -3.70 8.58
N ASP A 54 12.44 -3.21 9.83
CA ASP A 54 11.42 -3.68 10.76
C ASP A 54 10.04 -3.25 10.27
N TRP A 55 9.11 -4.21 10.20
CA TRP A 55 7.72 -3.98 9.83
C TRP A 55 7.05 -2.89 10.69
N ARG A 56 7.49 -2.70 11.95
CA ARG A 56 7.00 -1.66 12.87
C ARG A 56 7.34 -0.25 12.37
N GLU A 57 8.57 -0.04 11.93
CA GLU A 57 8.99 1.24 11.36
C GLU A 57 8.26 1.49 10.04
N ALA A 58 8.11 0.44 9.22
CA ALA A 58 7.35 0.52 7.98
C ALA A 58 5.88 0.94 8.23
N VAL A 59 5.19 0.37 9.22
CA VAL A 59 3.79 0.75 9.50
C VAL A 59 3.64 2.16 10.07
N GLN A 60 4.54 2.57 10.95
CA GLN A 60 4.54 3.94 11.47
C GLN A 60 4.77 4.95 10.35
N ILE A 61 5.75 4.72 9.47
CA ILE A 61 6.15 5.67 8.42
C ILE A 61 5.17 5.66 7.24
N LEU A 62 4.64 4.49 6.86
CA LEU A 62 3.86 4.33 5.63
C LEU A 62 2.36 4.44 5.86
N PHE A 63 1.86 3.99 7.01
CA PHE A 63 0.44 3.96 7.35
C PHE A 63 0.07 4.90 8.49
N GLY A 64 1.05 5.46 9.21
CA GLY A 64 0.78 6.31 10.38
C GLY A 64 0.17 5.54 11.55
N LEU A 65 0.33 4.21 11.58
CA LEU A 65 -0.21 3.35 12.64
C LEU A 65 0.83 3.13 13.74
N ASP A 66 0.36 2.99 14.99
CA ASP A 66 1.21 2.80 16.16
C ASP A 66 1.24 1.31 16.60
N PRO A 67 2.30 0.55 16.25
CA PRO A 67 2.43 -0.86 16.60
C PRO A 67 2.63 -1.11 18.09
N GLU A 68 2.94 -0.09 18.91
CA GLU A 68 3.01 -0.26 20.37
C GLU A 68 1.62 -0.23 21.01
N ARG A 69 0.66 0.46 20.37
CA ARG A 69 -0.74 0.53 20.82
C ARG A 69 -1.57 -0.65 20.36
N ASP A 70 -1.45 -1.02 19.09
CA ASP A 70 -2.16 -2.18 18.50
C ASP A 70 -1.23 -2.98 17.57
N PRO A 71 -0.32 -3.79 18.14
CA PRO A 71 0.66 -4.55 17.37
C PRO A 71 0.01 -5.57 16.43
N ALA A 72 -1.14 -6.13 16.82
CA ALA A 72 -1.81 -7.17 16.04
C ALA A 72 -2.46 -6.58 14.78
N HIS A 73 -3.19 -5.47 14.94
CA HIS A 73 -3.78 -4.75 13.81
C HIS A 73 -2.71 -4.23 12.86
N CYS A 74 -1.68 -3.54 13.38
CA CYS A 74 -0.62 -2.99 12.56
C CYS A 74 0.12 -4.08 11.76
N ARG A 75 0.39 -5.22 12.39
CA ARG A 75 1.02 -6.37 11.71
C ARG A 75 0.12 -6.92 10.59
N SER A 76 -1.18 -7.00 10.85
CA SER A 76 -2.15 -7.46 9.84
C SER A 76 -2.19 -6.53 8.63
N VAL A 77 -2.29 -5.22 8.86
CA VAL A 77 -2.25 -4.20 7.80
C VAL A 77 -0.96 -4.29 6.99
N HIS A 78 0.19 -4.39 7.66
CA HIS A 78 1.48 -4.56 6.97
C HIS A 78 1.50 -5.80 6.08
N ALA A 79 1.14 -6.95 6.66
CA ALA A 79 1.23 -8.24 5.99
C ALA A 79 0.29 -8.32 4.78
N SER A 80 -0.94 -7.83 4.90
CA SER A 80 -1.94 -7.84 3.83
C SER A 80 -1.51 -6.98 2.64
N HIS A 81 -0.98 -5.78 2.90
CA HIS A 81 -0.50 -4.88 1.85
C HIS A 81 0.80 -5.37 1.21
N LEU A 82 1.72 -5.93 1.99
CA LEU A 82 2.94 -6.51 1.44
C LEU A 82 2.64 -7.72 0.56
N ALA A 83 1.71 -8.60 0.99
CA ALA A 83 1.26 -9.73 0.19
C ALA A 83 0.65 -9.26 -1.15
N ARG A 84 -0.19 -8.22 -1.12
CA ARG A 84 -0.74 -7.65 -2.35
C ARG A 84 0.31 -7.02 -3.24
N ALA A 85 1.27 -6.30 -2.68
CA ALA A 85 2.38 -5.70 -3.42
C ALA A 85 3.21 -6.76 -4.15
N ARG A 86 3.53 -7.89 -3.49
CA ARG A 86 4.22 -9.03 -4.10
C ARG A 86 3.42 -9.66 -5.23
N TRP A 87 2.12 -9.88 -5.02
CA TRP A 87 1.23 -10.38 -6.06
C TRP A 87 1.24 -9.49 -7.31
N MET A 88 1.28 -8.17 -7.15
CA MET A 88 1.40 -7.28 -8.31
C MET A 88 2.71 -7.44 -9.07
N THR A 89 3.84 -7.65 -8.39
CA THR A 89 5.13 -7.85 -9.06
C THR A 89 5.23 -9.19 -9.77
N GLU A 90 4.56 -10.22 -9.25
CA GLU A 90 4.61 -11.58 -9.80
C GLU A 90 3.55 -11.81 -10.90
N GLU A 91 2.35 -11.26 -10.71
CA GLU A 91 1.19 -11.53 -11.57
C GLU A 91 0.62 -10.26 -12.21
N GLY A 92 0.52 -9.16 -11.46
CA GLY A 92 -0.05 -7.89 -11.95
C GLY A 92 0.74 -7.23 -13.08
N TYR A 93 2.07 -7.31 -13.07
CA TYR A 93 2.93 -6.75 -14.14
C TYR A 93 2.72 -7.45 -15.48
N ARG A 94 2.56 -8.79 -15.47
CA ARG A 94 2.26 -9.56 -16.68
C ARG A 94 0.93 -9.13 -17.31
N GLN A 95 -0.07 -8.83 -16.49
CA GLN A 95 -1.36 -8.34 -16.96
C GLN A 95 -1.28 -6.92 -17.54
N LEU A 96 -0.57 -5.99 -16.89
CA LEU A 96 -0.36 -4.62 -17.40
C LEU A 96 0.33 -4.61 -18.76
N VAL A 97 1.38 -5.41 -18.92
CA VAL A 97 2.08 -5.56 -20.20
C VAL A 97 1.13 -6.13 -21.26
N ALA A 98 0.36 -7.18 -20.93
CA ALA A 98 -0.61 -7.77 -21.85
C ALA A 98 -1.75 -6.82 -22.25
N GLU A 99 -2.18 -5.92 -21.36
CA GLU A 99 -3.18 -4.89 -21.68
C GLU A 99 -2.60 -3.77 -22.57
N SER A 100 -1.36 -3.34 -22.30
CA SER A 100 -0.66 -2.34 -23.13
C SER A 100 -0.51 -2.82 -24.57
N GLN A 101 -0.13 -4.09 -24.78
CA GLN A 101 0.08 -4.65 -26.12
C GLN A 101 -1.23 -4.81 -26.92
N ARG A 102 -2.35 -5.04 -26.24
CA ARG A 102 -3.68 -5.14 -26.88
C ARG A 102 -4.17 -3.79 -27.42
N LYS A 103 -3.87 -2.69 -26.73
CA LYS A 103 -4.21 -1.34 -27.18
C LYS A 103 -3.42 -0.87 -28.40
N THR A 104 -2.25 -1.47 -28.68
CA THR A 104 -1.41 -1.11 -29.84
C THR A 104 -1.78 -1.88 -31.11
N LEU A 105 -2.67 -2.87 -31.00
CA LEU A 105 -3.10 -3.76 -32.09
C LEU A 105 -4.57 -3.55 -32.51
N SER A 106 -5.20 -2.48 -32.02
CA SER A 106 -6.55 -2.04 -32.42
C SER A 106 -6.49 -0.65 -33.03
#